data_AF-A0A945E5Q0-F1
#
_entry.id   AF-A0A945E5Q0-F1
#
_cell.length_a   1.000
_cell.length_b   1.000
_cell.length_c   1.000
_cell.angle_alpha   90.00
_cell.angle_beta   90.00
_cell.angle_gamma   90.00
#
_symmetry.space_group_name_H-M   'P 1'
#
loop_
_entity.id
_entity.type
_entity.pdbx_description
1 polymer ?
#
loop_
_entity_poly.entity_id
_entity_poly.type
_entity_poly.pdbx_seq_one_letter_code
_entity_poly.pdbx_strand_id
1 'polypeptide(L)'
;MFVAERGVPSVWLMVATVVGGTLAAGGANAINMVIDRDIDALMDRTLHRPLVRGVMSPRAALTFAIVIEVVAFAWLYATVNLLSALLAVSATFFYVFVYSLWLKRTSTQ
;
A
#
# COMPACT_ATOMS: atom_id res chain seq x y z
N MET A 1 -4.04 7.27 18.42
CA MET A 1 -3.86 6.18 19.39
C MET A 1 -3.34 6.72 20.74
N PHE A 2 -2.06 7.05 20.95
CA PHE A 2 -1.56 7.55 22.26
C PHE A 2 -2.22 8.87 22.71
N VAL A 3 -2.30 9.85 21.80
CA VAL A 3 -2.92 11.15 22.06
C VAL A 3 -4.43 11.01 22.35
N ALA A 4 -5.08 10.04 21.72
CA ALA A 4 -6.51 9.78 21.93
C ALA A 4 -6.76 9.14 23.30
N GLU A 5 -5.92 8.18 23.69
CA GLU A 5 -6.01 7.47 24.97
C GLU A 5 -5.55 8.33 26.17
N ARG A 6 -4.76 9.40 25.91
CA ARG A 6 -4.04 10.16 26.94
C ARG A 6 -3.19 9.26 27.85
N GLY A 7 -2.61 8.22 27.27
CA GLY A 7 -1.87 7.16 27.96
C GLY A 7 -1.25 6.18 26.96
N VAL A 8 -0.68 5.09 27.48
CA VAL A 8 -0.14 3.99 26.66
C VAL A 8 -1.28 3.06 26.28
N PRO A 9 -1.62 2.93 24.99
CA PRO A 9 -2.72 2.06 24.56
C PRO A 9 -2.30 0.60 24.62
N SER A 10 -3.27 -0.30 24.57
CA SER A 10 -2.98 -1.72 24.72
C SER A 10 -1.96 -2.21 23.67
N VAL A 11 -1.06 -3.10 24.10
CA VAL A 11 -0.06 -3.71 23.21
C VAL A 11 -0.72 -4.42 22.03
N TRP A 12 -1.88 -5.04 22.27
CA TRP A 12 -2.67 -5.63 21.21
C TRP A 12 -3.09 -4.62 20.13
N LEU A 13 -3.63 -3.47 20.53
CA LEU A 13 -4.05 -2.43 19.58
C LEU A 13 -2.86 -1.90 18.76
N MET A 14 -1.68 -1.79 19.39
CA MET A 14 -0.45 -1.43 18.69
C MET A 14 -0.09 -2.43 17.61
N VAL A 15 -0.01 -3.71 17.98
CA VAL A 15 0.35 -4.78 17.07
C VAL A 15 -0.68 -4.90 15.95
N ALA A 16 -1.97 -4.87 16.27
CA ALA A 16 -3.05 -4.92 15.30
C ALA A 16 -2.96 -3.77 14.28
N THR A 17 -2.66 -2.55 14.76
CA THR A 17 -2.49 -1.38 13.89
C THR A 17 -1.27 -1.52 12.97
N VAL A 18 -0.13 -1.98 13.50
CA VAL A 18 1.10 -2.19 12.70
C VAL A 18 0.90 -3.27 11.65
N VAL A 19 0.25 -4.38 11.99
CA VAL A 19 -0.05 -5.46 11.05
C VAL A 19 -0.95 -4.95 9.92
N GLY A 20 -2.07 -4.31 10.25
CA GLY A 20 -2.99 -3.77 9.25
C GLY A 20 -2.34 -2.69 8.38
N GLY A 21 -1.58 -1.78 8.98
CA GLY A 21 -0.84 -0.74 8.27
C GLY A 21 0.23 -1.29 7.34
N THR A 22 0.92 -2.35 7.76
CA THR A 22 1.94 -3.02 6.94
C THR A 22 1.33 -3.75 5.75
N LEU A 23 0.17 -4.40 5.94
CA LEU A 23 -0.58 -5.02 4.85
C LEU A 23 -1.02 -3.96 3.83
N ALA A 24 -1.61 -2.86 4.27
CA ALA A 24 -2.00 -1.75 3.38
C ALA A 24 -0.77 -1.12 2.68
N ALA A 25 0.32 -0.88 3.40
CA ALA A 25 1.54 -0.37 2.77
C ALA A 25 2.11 -1.35 1.74
N GLY A 26 2.06 -2.65 2.01
CA GLY A 26 2.49 -3.72 1.10
C GLY A 26 1.63 -3.81 -0.16
N GLY A 27 0.30 -3.75 0.00
CA GLY A 27 -0.66 -3.73 -1.11
C GLY A 27 -0.45 -2.51 -2.00
N ALA A 28 -0.39 -1.32 -1.41
CA ALA A 28 -0.13 -0.06 -2.11
C ALA A 28 1.20 -0.09 -2.89
N ASN A 29 2.26 -0.63 -2.29
CA ASN A 29 3.55 -0.81 -2.98
C ASN A 29 3.46 -1.79 -4.16
N ALA A 30 2.72 -2.90 -4.01
CA ALA A 30 2.51 -3.85 -5.10
C ALA A 30 1.70 -3.25 -6.25
N ILE A 31 0.68 -2.43 -5.96
CA ILE A 31 -0.04 -1.65 -6.98
C ILE A 31 0.92 -0.68 -7.68
N ASN A 32 1.76 0.04 -6.93
CA ASN A 32 2.75 0.95 -7.50
C ASN A 32 3.70 0.23 -8.48
N MET A 33 4.21 -0.96 -8.14
CA MET A 33 5.06 -1.74 -9.05
C MET A 33 4.35 -2.16 -10.35
N VAL A 34 3.02 -2.34 -10.32
CA VAL A 34 2.23 -2.60 -11.54
C VAL A 34 2.11 -1.33 -12.39
N ILE A 35 1.82 -0.20 -11.75
CA ILE A 35 1.62 1.09 -12.42
C ILE A 35 2.92 1.62 -13.01
N ASP A 36 4.03 1.49 -12.30
CA ASP A 36 5.32 2.05 -12.65
C ASP A 36 6.18 1.08 -13.48
N ARG A 37 5.59 -0.01 -13.97
CA ARG A 37 6.32 -1.07 -14.71
C ARG A 37 7.06 -0.53 -15.94
N ASP A 38 6.49 0.45 -16.63
CA ASP A 38 7.07 1.09 -17.81
C ASP A 38 8.30 1.93 -17.45
N ILE A 39 8.19 2.76 -16.42
CA ILE A 39 9.31 3.61 -15.97
C ILE A 39 10.38 2.79 -15.23
N ASP A 40 10.00 1.75 -14.49
CA ASP A 40 10.92 0.85 -13.80
C ASP A 40 11.82 0.08 -14.78
N ALA A 41 11.34 -0.16 -16.01
CA ALA A 41 12.13 -0.80 -17.05
C ALA A 41 13.30 0.07 -17.55
N LEU A 42 13.26 1.38 -17.28
CA LEU A 42 14.27 2.35 -17.72
C LEU A 42 15.22 2.76 -16.59
N MET A 43 15.09 2.18 -15.39
CA MET A 43 15.83 2.59 -14.19
C MET A 43 16.78 1.50 -13.69
N ASP A 44 18.08 1.81 -13.58
CA ASP A 44 19.12 0.90 -13.07
C ASP A 44 18.82 0.28 -11.69
N ARG A 45 18.08 1.01 -10.85
CA ARG A 45 17.70 0.54 -9.52
C ARG A 45 16.52 -0.44 -9.55
N THR A 46 15.61 -0.36 -10.53
CA THR A 46 14.34 -1.08 -10.52
C THR A 46 14.09 -1.99 -11.72
N LEU A 47 14.98 -2.03 -12.72
CA LEU A 47 14.86 -2.93 -13.88
C LEU A 47 14.82 -4.42 -13.50
N HIS A 48 15.31 -4.78 -12.31
CA HIS A 48 15.33 -6.15 -11.82
C HIS A 48 14.04 -6.57 -11.11
N ARG A 49 13.04 -5.69 -10.98
CA ARG A 49 11.74 -6.01 -10.37
C ARG A 49 11.06 -7.16 -11.13
N PRO A 50 10.33 -8.07 -10.42
CA PRO A 50 9.70 -9.24 -11.04
C PRO A 50 8.76 -8.92 -12.21
N LEU A 51 8.04 -7.79 -12.13
CA LEU A 51 7.10 -7.35 -13.16
C LEU A 51 7.76 -6.81 -14.42
N VAL A 52 8.94 -6.19 -14.29
CA VAL A 52 9.75 -5.73 -15.42
C VAL A 52 10.36 -6.93 -16.13
N ARG A 53 10.92 -7.87 -15.35
CA ARG A 53 11.55 -9.09 -15.87
C ARG A 53 10.58 -10.12 -16.45
N GLY A 54 9.26 -9.91 -16.31
CA GLY A 54 8.23 -10.83 -16.81
C GLY A 54 8.12 -12.13 -16.00
N VAL A 55 8.72 -12.20 -14.81
CA VAL A 55 8.62 -13.37 -13.91
C VAL A 55 7.20 -13.52 -13.35
N MET A 56 6.46 -12.43 -13.26
CA MET A 56 5.07 -12.38 -12.82
C MET A 56 4.22 -11.57 -13.82
N SER A 57 2.99 -12.01 -14.09
CA SER A 57 2.10 -11.23 -14.95
C SER A 57 1.57 -9.99 -14.21
N PRO A 58 1.41 -8.84 -14.89
CA PRO A 58 0.84 -7.63 -14.27
C PRO A 58 -0.54 -7.87 -13.66
N ARG A 59 -1.36 -8.71 -14.31
CA ARG A 59 -2.69 -9.08 -13.81
C ARG A 59 -2.59 -9.85 -12.49
N ALA A 60 -1.70 -10.84 -12.40
CA ALA A 60 -1.53 -11.62 -11.17
C ALA A 60 -1.02 -10.74 -10.01
N ALA A 61 -0.06 -9.84 -10.27
CA ALA A 61 0.43 -8.91 -9.27
C ALA A 61 -0.65 -7.93 -8.80
N LEU A 62 -1.48 -7.41 -9.72
CA LEU A 62 -2.59 -6.53 -9.38
C LEU A 62 -3.65 -7.27 -8.55
N THR A 63 -4.00 -8.50 -8.92
CA THR A 63 -4.93 -9.33 -8.12
C THR A 63 -4.38 -9.56 -6.72
N PHE A 64 -3.10 -9.92 -6.59
CA PHE A 64 -2.45 -10.07 -5.29
C PHE A 64 -2.53 -8.78 -4.47
N ALA A 65 -2.20 -7.64 -5.08
CA ALA A 65 -2.21 -6.36 -4.39
C ALA A 65 -3.61 -5.96 -3.91
N ILE A 66 -4.64 -6.14 -4.75
CA ILE A 66 -6.04 -5.88 -4.37
C ILE A 66 -6.49 -6.80 -3.23
N VAL A 67 -6.14 -8.09 -3.29
CA VAL A 67 -6.45 -9.04 -2.21
C VAL A 67 -5.81 -8.59 -0.90
N ILE A 68 -4.55 -8.17 -0.93
CA ILE A 68 -3.85 -7.66 0.26
C ILE A 68 -4.51 -6.39 0.81
N GLU A 69 -4.93 -5.45 -0.04
CA GLU A 69 -5.68 -4.25 0.40
C GLU A 69 -7.01 -4.60 1.07
N VAL A 70 -7.76 -5.55 0.49
CA VAL A 70 -9.03 -6.02 1.07
C VAL A 70 -8.79 -6.68 2.44
N VAL A 71 -7.75 -7.51 2.55
CA VAL A 71 -7.36 -8.13 3.83
C VAL A 71 -6.93 -7.07 4.85
N ALA A 72 -6.15 -6.06 4.43
CA ALA A 72 -5.73 -4.96 5.28
C ALA A 72 -6.93 -4.17 5.82
N PHE A 73 -7.89 -3.85 4.95
CA PHE A 73 -9.14 -3.16 5.33
C PHE A 73 -9.94 -3.99 6.33
N ALA A 74 -10.20 -5.26 6.01
CA ALA A 74 -10.96 -6.16 6.88
C ALA A 74 -10.28 -6.30 8.26
N TRP A 75 -8.96 -6.43 8.29
CA TRP A 75 -8.18 -6.51 9.52
C TRP A 75 -8.31 -5.23 10.36
N LEU A 76 -8.08 -4.05 9.78
CA LEU A 76 -8.17 -2.77 10.49
C LEU A 76 -9.60 -2.49 10.96
N TYR A 77 -10.60 -2.81 10.14
CA TYR A 77 -12.01 -2.64 10.49
C TYR A 77 -12.38 -3.51 11.70
N ALA A 78 -11.97 -4.78 11.70
CA ALA A 78 -12.32 -5.73 12.74
C ALA A 78 -11.52 -5.55 14.05
N THR A 79 -10.26 -5.11 13.98
CA THR A 79 -9.34 -5.11 15.14
C THR A 79 -8.99 -3.73 15.68
N VAL A 80 -9.18 -2.67 14.88
CA VAL A 80 -8.78 -1.30 15.25
C VAL A 80 -9.99 -0.38 15.27
N ASN A 81 -10.57 -0.07 14.10
CA ASN A 81 -11.85 0.62 13.89
C ASN A 81 -12.04 0.95 12.39
N LEU A 82 -13.27 1.34 12.03
CA LEU A 82 -13.62 1.75 10.67
C LEU A 82 -12.85 2.97 10.18
N LEU A 83 -12.61 3.97 11.02
CA LEU A 83 -11.91 5.18 10.61
C LEU A 83 -10.49 4.86 10.14
N SER A 84 -9.75 4.05 10.89
CA SER A 84 -8.40 3.59 10.52
C SER A 84 -8.41 2.79 9.21
N ALA A 85 -9.41 1.94 8.99
CA ALA A 85 -9.55 1.18 7.75
C ALA A 85 -9.82 2.09 6.53
N LEU A 86 -10.70 3.08 6.67
CA LEU A 86 -10.99 4.07 5.63
C LEU A 86 -9.79 4.97 5.33
N LEU A 87 -9.05 5.37 6.36
CA LEU A 87 -7.82 6.15 6.20
C LEU A 87 -6.74 5.35 5.45
N ALA A 88 -6.60 4.05 5.73
CA ALA A 88 -5.67 3.19 5.02
C ALA A 88 -6.02 3.12 3.52
N VAL A 89 -7.29 2.85 3.18
CA VAL A 89 -7.77 2.83 1.79
C VAL A 89 -7.58 4.20 1.12
N SER A 90 -7.87 5.29 1.83
CA SER A 90 -7.67 6.65 1.31
C SER A 90 -6.19 6.94 1.05
N ALA A 91 -5.28 6.48 1.92
CA ALA A 91 -3.85 6.60 1.72
C ALA A 91 -3.37 5.79 0.52
N THR A 92 -3.86 4.55 0.33
CA THR A 92 -3.60 3.74 -0.86
C THR A 92 -4.06 4.47 -2.12
N PHE A 93 -5.28 5.01 -2.15
CA PHE A 93 -5.79 5.76 -3.30
C PHE A 93 -5.01 7.03 -3.57
N PHE A 94 -4.65 7.79 -2.54
CA PHE A 94 -3.80 8.97 -2.70
C PHE A 94 -2.44 8.58 -3.28
N TYR A 95 -1.80 7.55 -2.75
CA TYR A 95 -0.50 7.07 -3.22
C TYR A 95 -0.55 6.60 -4.69
N VAL A 96 -1.64 5.94 -5.08
CA VAL A 96 -1.83 5.45 -6.45
C VAL A 96 -2.17 6.57 -7.42
N PHE A 97 -3.26 7.30 -7.18
CA PHE A 97 -3.78 8.26 -8.15
C PHE A 97 -3.04 9.59 -8.12
N VAL A 98 -2.84 10.15 -6.92
CA VAL A 98 -2.23 11.47 -6.77
C VAL A 98 -0.73 11.36 -6.96
N TYR A 99 -0.07 10.44 -6.26
CA TYR A 99 1.38 10.33 -6.35
C TYR A 99 1.82 9.57 -7.61
N SER A 100 1.46 8.29 -7.76
CA SER A 100 2.08 7.42 -8.79
C SER A 100 1.64 7.78 -10.21
N LEU A 101 0.34 8.00 -10.45
CA LEU A 101 -0.19 8.29 -11.78
C LEU A 101 -0.07 9.76 -12.18
N TRP A 102 -0.23 10.68 -11.23
CA TRP A 102 -0.21 12.11 -11.52
C TRP A 102 1.16 12.73 -11.21
N LEU A 103 1.45 13.03 -9.94
CA LEU A 103 2.61 13.83 -9.56
C LEU A 103 3.93 13.24 -10.06
N LYS A 104 4.15 11.93 -9.88
CA LYS A 104 5.39 11.26 -10.29
C LYS A 104 5.62 11.30 -11.80
N ARG A 105 4.55 11.36 -12.60
CA ARG A 105 4.63 11.41 -14.07
C ARG A 105 4.68 12.83 -14.64
N THR A 106 4.22 13.83 -13.88
CA THR A 106 4.20 15.23 -14.33
C THR A 106 5.27 16.12 -13.71
N SER A 107 5.85 15.72 -12.58
CA SER A 107 6.93 16.47 -11.95
C SER A 107 8.27 16.12 -12.60
N THR A 108 9.01 17.14 -13.01
CA THR A 108 10.42 17.00 -13.38
C THR A 108 11.23 16.74 -12.11
N GLN A 109 11.65 15.50 -11.90
CA GLN A 109 12.69 15.12 -10.94
C GLN A 109 13.90 14.63 -11.73
#